data_AF-A0A395HP72-F1
#
_entry.id   AF-A0A395HP72-F1
#
_cell.length_a   1.000
_cell.length_b   1.000
_cell.length_c   1.000
_cell.angle_alpha   90.00
_cell.angle_beta   90.00
_cell.angle_gamma   90.00
#
_symmetry.space_group_name_H-M   'P 1'
#
loop_
_entity.id
_entity.type
_entity.pdbx_description
1 polymer ?
#
loop_
_entity_poly.entity_id
_entity_poly.type
_entity_poly.pdbx_seq_one_letter_code
_entity_poly.pdbx_strand_id
1 'polypeptide(L)'
;MVTAGFPNLFFTYGPQSPTARANGPVISEIQSEWIIKTMLFMREQGPATIDARPEMEAEWARRTNEACYRTLLSRNQITWYMGSNVPGKRRKALNYMGGLPKYQGFLEECHSILN
;
A
#
# COMPACT_ATOMS: atom_id res chain seq x y z
N MET A 1 -0.64 3.60 -1.02
CA MET A 1 -0.80 4.46 -2.22
C MET A 1 -0.86 5.94 -1.87
N VAL A 2 -1.15 6.27 -0.61
CA VAL A 2 -1.10 7.63 -0.04
C VAL A 2 -0.24 7.59 1.22
N THR A 3 0.24 8.73 1.69
CA THR A 3 0.96 8.85 2.97
C THR A 3 0.51 10.12 3.69
N ALA A 4 0.37 10.03 5.01
CA ALA A 4 -0.22 11.08 5.83
C ALA A 4 0.63 12.35 5.80
N GLY A 5 -0.02 13.51 5.68
CA GLY A 5 0.65 14.80 5.57
C GLY A 5 1.14 15.14 4.17
N PHE A 6 0.79 14.33 3.16
CA PHE A 6 1.06 14.61 1.75
C PHE A 6 -0.26 14.58 0.96
N PRO A 7 -1.07 15.64 1.09
CA PRO A 7 -2.41 15.65 0.50
C PRO A 7 -2.35 15.59 -1.03
N ASN A 8 -3.31 14.89 -1.63
CA ASN A 8 -3.43 14.67 -3.09
C ASN A 8 -2.23 13.96 -3.74
N LEU A 9 -1.28 13.43 -2.95
CA LEU A 9 -0.18 12.63 -3.46
C LEU A 9 -0.58 11.16 -3.55
N PHE A 10 -0.56 10.62 -4.76
CA PHE A 10 -0.73 9.19 -5.01
C PHE A 10 0.55 8.56 -5.57
N PHE A 11 0.81 7.32 -5.20
CA PHE A 11 1.91 6.52 -5.75
C PHE A 11 1.43 5.12 -6.16
N THR A 12 1.88 4.68 -7.34
CA THR A 12 1.67 3.35 -7.92
C THR A 12 2.94 2.52 -7.84
N TYR A 13 2.80 1.19 -7.87
CA TYR A 13 3.88 0.21 -7.77
C TYR A 13 4.85 0.51 -6.61
N GLY A 14 4.33 1.12 -5.54
CA GLY A 14 5.12 1.76 -4.51
C GLY A 14 5.30 0.92 -3.24
N PRO A 15 5.88 1.53 -2.18
CA PRO A 15 6.08 0.86 -0.90
C PRO A 15 4.78 0.32 -0.31
N GLN A 16 4.88 -0.83 0.34
CA GLN A 16 3.81 -1.56 1.01
C GLN A 16 2.62 -1.94 0.12
N SER A 17 2.79 -1.88 -1.20
CA SER A 17 1.91 -2.58 -2.13
C SER A 17 2.49 -3.96 -2.48
N PRO A 18 1.75 -4.85 -3.16
CA PRO A 18 2.31 -6.12 -3.60
C PRO A 18 3.60 -5.95 -4.40
N THR A 19 3.66 -4.96 -5.29
CA THR A 19 4.85 -4.57 -6.07
C THR A 19 5.55 -5.81 -6.65
N ALA A 20 6.76 -6.11 -6.20
CA ALA A 20 7.54 -7.27 -6.67
C ALA A 20 7.04 -8.64 -6.18
N ARG A 21 5.91 -8.69 -5.48
CA ARG A 21 5.20 -9.93 -5.11
C ARG A 21 3.97 -10.18 -5.98
N ALA A 22 3.74 -9.35 -6.99
CA ALA A 22 2.68 -9.50 -7.99
C ALA A 22 3.24 -9.19 -9.40
N ASN A 23 2.44 -9.47 -10.43
CA ASN A 23 2.75 -9.06 -11.80
C ASN A 23 2.62 -7.53 -11.90
N GLY A 24 3.69 -6.86 -12.35
CA GLY A 24 3.80 -5.39 -12.34
C GLY A 24 2.64 -4.68 -13.04
N PRO A 25 2.39 -4.93 -14.33
CA PRO A 25 1.22 -4.40 -15.05
C PRO A 25 -0.11 -4.61 -14.31
N VAL A 26 -0.38 -5.82 -13.81
CA VAL A 26 -1.64 -6.16 -13.14
C VAL A 26 -1.85 -5.31 -11.89
N ILE A 27 -0.83 -5.17 -11.03
CA ILE A 27 -0.97 -4.35 -9.83
C ILE A 27 -1.07 -2.86 -10.17
N SER A 28 -0.34 -2.39 -11.18
CA SER A 28 -0.41 -1.01 -11.65
C SER A 28 -1.81 -0.65 -12.17
N GLU A 29 -2.47 -1.55 -12.91
CA GLU A 29 -3.84 -1.36 -13.37
C GLU A 29 -4.83 -1.26 -12.20
N ILE A 30 -4.78 -2.21 -11.25
CA ILE A 30 -5.64 -2.21 -10.05
C ILE A 30 -5.49 -0.90 -9.26
N GLN A 31 -4.25 -0.45 -9.07
CA GLN A 31 -3.96 0.78 -8.33
C GLN A 31 -4.41 2.03 -9.08
N SER A 32 -4.19 2.05 -10.40
CA SER A 32 -4.61 3.18 -11.25
C SER A 32 -6.12 3.31 -11.27
N GLU A 33 -6.85 2.19 -11.39
CA GLU A 33 -8.31 2.19 -11.35
C GLU A 33 -8.83 2.73 -10.01
N TRP A 34 -8.23 2.31 -8.89
CA TRP A 34 -8.61 2.82 -7.57
C TRP A 34 -8.36 4.33 -7.43
N ILE A 35 -7.22 4.82 -7.93
CA ILE A 35 -6.86 6.25 -7.89
C ILE A 35 -7.84 7.04 -8.77
N ILE A 36 -8.12 6.58 -10.00
CA ILE A 36 -9.05 7.24 -10.92
C ILE A 36 -10.44 7.35 -10.30
N LYS A 37 -10.98 6.26 -9.74
CA LYS A 37 -12.27 6.27 -9.03
C LYS A 37 -12.30 7.26 -7.88
N THR A 38 -11.22 7.33 -7.09
CA THR A 38 -11.09 8.31 -5.99
C THR A 38 -11.08 9.75 -6.50
N MET A 39 -10.36 10.03 -7.59
CA MET A 39 -10.32 11.37 -8.19
C MET A 39 -11.67 11.78 -8.81
N LEU A 40 -12.39 10.84 -9.42
CA LEU A 40 -13.74 11.08 -9.94
C LEU A 40 -14.72 11.38 -8.79
N PHE A 41 -14.68 10.60 -7.71
CA PHE A 41 -15.45 10.87 -6.50
C PHE A 41 -15.17 12.28 -5.96
N MET A 42 -13.91 12.68 -5.83
CA MET A 42 -13.55 14.02 -5.36
C MET A 42 -14.08 15.13 -6.28
N ARG A 43 -14.06 14.90 -7.60
CA ARG A 43 -14.61 15.82 -8.59
C ARG A 43 -16.13 15.95 -8.48
N GLU A 44 -16.83 14.86 -8.23
CA GLU A 44 -18.30 14.81 -8.16
C GLU A 44 -18.84 15.33 -6.83
N GLN A 45 -18.19 15.00 -5.70
CA GLN A 45 -18.65 15.36 -4.36
C GLN A 45 -18.07 16.69 -3.85
N GLY A 46 -17.08 17.27 -4.55
CA GLY A 46 -16.48 18.56 -4.23
C GLY A 46 -15.33 18.64 -3.20
N PRO A 47 -14.80 17.57 -2.57
CA PRO A 47 -13.62 17.73 -1.71
C PRO A 47 -12.37 18.08 -2.56
N ALA A 48 -11.74 19.21 -2.23
CA ALA A 48 -10.52 19.68 -2.89
C ALA A 48 -9.25 18.93 -2.46
N THR A 49 -9.33 18.17 -1.36
CA THR A 49 -8.17 17.53 -0.74
C THR A 49 -8.54 16.17 -0.17
N ILE A 50 -7.66 15.20 -0.38
CA ILE A 50 -7.67 13.89 0.28
C ILE A 50 -6.29 13.64 0.89
N ASP A 51 -6.29 13.13 2.12
CA ASP A 51 -5.07 12.74 2.83
C ASP A 51 -5.31 11.46 3.64
N ALA A 52 -4.23 10.74 3.92
CA ALA A 52 -4.28 9.56 4.76
C ALA A 52 -4.40 9.96 6.23
N ARG A 53 -5.31 9.32 6.96
CA ARG A 53 -5.34 9.44 8.41
C ARG A 53 -4.10 8.76 9.02
N PRO A 54 -3.32 9.42 9.90
CA PRO A 54 -2.09 8.84 10.46
C PRO A 54 -2.30 7.48 11.15
N GLU A 55 -3.43 7.28 11.82
CA GLU A 55 -3.77 6.01 12.46
C GLU A 55 -4.00 4.88 11.44
N MET A 56 -4.56 5.21 10.28
CA MET A 56 -4.78 4.23 9.20
C MET A 56 -3.48 3.89 8.48
N GLU A 57 -2.56 4.85 8.31
CA GLU A 57 -1.22 4.59 7.81
C GLU A 57 -0.44 3.65 8.75
N ALA A 58 -0.49 3.92 10.06
CA ALA A 58 0.16 3.08 11.07
C ALA A 58 -0.41 1.65 11.09
N GLU A 59 -1.74 1.52 11.01
CA GLU A 59 -2.41 0.23 10.93
C GLU A 59 -2.06 -0.54 9.65
N TRP A 60 -2.00 0.14 8.51
CA TRP A 60 -1.56 -0.47 7.24
C TRP A 60 -0.12 -0.99 7.33
N ALA A 61 0.77 -0.18 7.93
CA ALA A 61 2.15 -0.58 8.15
C ALA A 61 2.24 -1.81 9.07
N ARG A 62 1.42 -1.90 10.12
CA ARG A 62 1.34 -3.08 11.01
C ARG A 62 0.89 -4.32 10.24
N ARG A 63 -0.23 -4.24 9.51
CA ARG A 63 -0.77 -5.35 8.69
C ARG A 63 0.25 -5.85 7.67
N THR A 64 0.95 -4.94 7.00
CA THR A 64 1.98 -5.29 6.01
C THR A 64 3.16 -6.01 6.65
N ASN A 65 3.62 -5.55 7.81
CA ASN A 65 4.68 -6.23 8.55
C ASN A 65 4.22 -7.62 9.01
N GLU A 66 3.02 -7.76 9.56
CA GLU A 66 2.48 -9.05 10.01
C GLU A 66 2.36 -10.06 8.87
N ALA A 67 1.88 -9.63 7.71
CA ALA A 67 1.83 -10.48 6.52
C ALA A 67 3.22 -11.01 6.14
N CYS A 68 4.26 -10.17 6.22
CA CYS A 68 5.64 -10.57 5.95
C CYS A 68 6.19 -11.52 7.02
N TYR A 69 5.98 -11.23 8.30
CA TYR A 69 6.46 -12.04 9.43
C TYR A 69 5.87 -13.45 9.48
N ARG A 70 4.70 -13.67 8.87
CA ARG A 70 4.09 -15.01 8.70
C ARG A 70 4.74 -15.86 7.60
N THR A 71 5.72 -15.32 6.87
CA THR A 71 6.44 -16.03 5.80
C THR A 71 7.88 -16.38 6.21
N LEU A 72 8.51 -17.30 5.48
CA LEU A 72 9.94 -17.61 5.65
C LEU A 72 10.87 -16.46 5.22
N LEU A 73 10.39 -15.49 4.42
CA LEU A 73 11.19 -14.33 4.01
C LEU A 73 11.65 -13.50 5.22
N SER A 74 10.83 -13.48 6.27
CA SER A 74 11.17 -12.83 7.53
C SER A 74 12.37 -13.44 8.26
N ARG A 75 12.79 -14.66 7.91
CA ARG A 75 13.99 -15.31 8.47
C ARG A 75 15.27 -14.99 7.69
N ASN A 76 15.15 -14.49 6.46
CA ASN A 76 16.31 -14.07 5.68
C ASN A 76 16.84 -12.73 6.19
N GLN A 77 18.08 -12.74 6.68
CA GLN A 77 18.72 -11.57 7.29
C GLN A 77 19.20 -10.52 6.27
N ILE A 78 19.33 -10.88 4.99
CA ILE A 78 19.81 -9.99 3.91
C ILE A 78 18.72 -9.66 2.89
N THR A 79 17.46 -9.96 3.20
CA THR A 79 16.36 -9.78 2.24
C THR A 79 16.13 -8.30 1.90
N TRP A 80 16.13 -8.00 0.62
CA TRP A 80 15.80 -6.66 0.12
C TRP A 80 14.32 -6.31 0.33
N TYR A 81 13.43 -7.30 0.44
CA TYR A 81 12.01 -7.09 0.74
C TYR A 81 11.75 -6.47 2.12
N MET A 82 12.76 -6.50 2.99
CA MET A 82 12.71 -5.83 4.30
C MET A 82 13.74 -4.71 4.43
N GLY A 83 14.42 -4.35 3.34
CA GLY A 83 15.47 -3.35 3.30
C GLY A 83 16.77 -3.78 3.99
N SER A 84 16.92 -5.05 4.39
CA SER A 84 18.09 -5.54 5.13
C SER A 84 19.37 -5.61 4.29
N ASN A 85 19.26 -5.47 2.97
CA ASN A 85 20.41 -5.39 2.07
C ASN A 85 21.16 -4.05 2.14
N VAL A 86 20.61 -3.03 2.81
CA VAL A 86 21.23 -1.72 2.98
C VAL A 86 21.68 -1.53 4.43
N PRO A 87 22.99 -1.39 4.71
CA PRO A 87 23.50 -1.17 6.07
C PRO A 87 22.84 0.04 6.75
N GLY A 88 22.43 -0.12 8.01
CA GLY A 88 21.78 0.93 8.79
C GLY A 88 20.30 1.18 8.46
N LYS A 89 19.75 0.59 7.38
CA LYS A 89 18.34 0.74 7.04
C LYS A 89 17.47 -0.05 8.02
N ARG A 90 16.40 0.59 8.51
CA ARG A 90 15.44 -0.05 9.41
C ARG A 90 14.77 -1.23 8.70
N ARG A 91 14.80 -2.39 9.36
CA ARG A 91 14.20 -3.62 8.86
C ARG A 91 12.68 -3.61 9.02
N LYS A 92 11.95 -3.43 7.92
CA LYS A 92 10.47 -3.47 7.84
C LYS A 92 10.04 -3.96 6.47
N ALA A 93 8.89 -4.61 6.38
CA ALA A 93 8.34 -5.06 5.10
C ALA A 93 8.13 -3.88 4.15
N LEU A 94 8.74 -3.97 2.96
CA LEU A 94 8.62 -2.99 1.88
C LEU A 94 7.50 -3.32 0.90
N ASN A 95 6.99 -4.56 0.90
CA ASN A 95 5.91 -5.02 0.03
C ASN A 95 4.84 -5.72 0.86
N TYR A 96 3.59 -5.62 0.43
CA TYR A 96 2.49 -6.42 0.99
C TYR A 96 2.59 -7.87 0.49
N MET A 97 2.60 -8.83 1.42
CA MET A 97 2.81 -10.26 1.12
C MET A 97 1.59 -11.13 1.38
N GLY A 98 0.43 -10.54 1.66
CA GLY A 98 -0.80 -11.28 1.95
C GLY A 98 -1.58 -11.79 0.73
N GLY A 99 -1.07 -11.55 -0.49
CA GLY A 99 -1.69 -11.96 -1.75
C GLY A 99 -2.57 -10.87 -2.37
N LEU A 100 -2.68 -10.89 -3.70
CA LEU A 100 -3.40 -9.88 -4.47
C LEU A 100 -4.90 -9.78 -4.13
N PRO A 101 -5.65 -10.89 -3.95
CA PRO A 101 -7.08 -10.81 -3.61
C PRO A 101 -7.34 -10.05 -2.29
N LYS A 102 -6.51 -10.29 -1.26
CA LYS A 102 -6.63 -9.56 0.01
C LYS A 102 -6.30 -8.08 -0.15
N TYR A 103 -5.31 -7.76 -0.98
CA TYR A 103 -4.96 -6.37 -1.27
C TYR A 103 -6.11 -5.63 -1.95
N GLN A 104 -6.76 -6.25 -2.95
CA GLN A 104 -7.94 -5.70 -3.61
C GLN A 104 -9.10 -5.50 -2.63
N GLY A 105 -9.36 -6.47 -1.74
CA GLY A 105 -10.40 -6.33 -0.71
C GLY A 105 -10.19 -5.11 0.21
N PHE A 106 -8.94 -4.77 0.56
CA PHE A 106 -8.67 -3.54 1.31
C PHE A 106 -8.90 -2.27 0.50
N LEU A 107 -8.65 -2.30 -0.81
CA LEU A 107 -8.95 -1.17 -1.69
C LEU A 107 -10.46 -0.93 -1.81
N GLU A 108 -11.23 -2.00 -1.92
CA GLU A 108 -12.70 -1.98 -1.95
C GLU A 108 -13.27 -1.47 -0.61
N GLU A 109 -12.73 -1.94 0.53
CA GLU A 109 -13.09 -1.45 1.87
C GLU A 109 -12.83 0.05 2.01
N CYS A 110 -11.71 0.56 1.47
CA CYS A 110 -11.45 2.00 1.47
C CYS A 110 -12.47 2.79 0.63
N HIS A 111 -12.91 2.25 -0.51
CA HIS A 111 -13.92 2.90 -1.36
C HIS A 111 -15.32 2.86 -0.78
N SER A 112 -15.69 1.79 -0.05
CA SER A 112 -17.02 1.72 0.56
C SER A 112 -17.24 2.76 1.65
N ILE A 113 -16.16 3.30 2.25
CA ILE A 113 -16.20 4.39 3.24
C ILE A 113 -16.41 5.76 2.56
N LEU A 114 -16.16 5.88 1.25
CA LEU A 114 -16.37 7.12 0.51
C LEU A 114 -17.81 7.29 0.02
N ASN A 115 -18.56 6.20 -0.14
CA ASN A 115 -19.99 6.22 -0.51
C ASN A 115 -20.89 6.40 0.72
#